data_AF-A0A0W0RZ92-F1
#
_entry.id   AF-A0A0W0RZ92-F1
#
_cell.length_a   1.000
_cell.length_b   1.000
_cell.length_c   1.000
_cell.angle_alpha   90.00
_cell.angle_beta   90.00
_cell.angle_gamma   90.00
#
_symmetry.space_group_name_H-M   'P 1'
#
loop_
_entity.id
_entity.type
_entity.pdbx_description
1 polymer ?
#
loop_
_entity_poly.entity_id
_entity_poly.type
_entity_poly.pdbx_seq_one_letter_code
_entity_poly.pdbx_strand_id
1 'polypeptide(L)'
;MHDTKFYSKNWITTYENDLLALLQRLPRKSANYSRIRSVLNMVRQIASAQTLSPNSVPSEWKVAQQKLLNGLYEQLHASLTENNYGSTWFTRIIDRYCSGDHVLQQRLNYFIQRAIGPVIKLSECIKDKNRTLAIEFPDQEMRDIFLNRLGLNKDTDSIVIHGNSVSLPAFLSKNQQLAVTFPTIKSRDSFKYLLNLDKANLVTSTVDDCTLYINDRRIHDTASTFHIAVLCPYFAERYKIQYTSHILAQAYRDGTSFFSQVKFPIELAVKIASDASSSEAISIDEKMQIAYSSFRRP
;
A
#
# COMPACT_ATOMS: atom_id res chain seq x y z
N MET A 1 20.20 6.31 6.38
CA MET A 1 19.30 5.90 7.48
C MET A 1 18.75 4.54 7.10
N HIS A 2 19.19 3.47 7.74
CA HIS A 2 18.77 2.11 7.40
C HIS A 2 17.37 1.87 7.97
N ASP A 3 16.35 2.00 7.11
CA ASP A 3 14.99 1.51 7.38
C ASP A 3 15.06 -0.01 7.55
N THR A 4 15.28 -0.46 8.78
CA THR A 4 15.09 -1.86 9.14
C THR A 4 13.58 -2.09 9.09
N LYS A 5 13.08 -2.56 7.95
CA LYS A 5 11.68 -2.92 7.77
C LYS A 5 11.38 -4.13 8.67
N PHE A 6 10.92 -3.86 9.88
CA PHE A 6 10.46 -4.86 10.85
C PHE A 6 9.09 -5.38 10.45
N TYR A 7 9.04 -6.25 9.44
CA TYR A 7 7.87 -7.08 9.22
C TYR A 7 7.92 -8.31 10.14
N SER A 8 6.76 -8.84 10.55
CA SER A 8 6.69 -10.07 11.33
C SER A 8 7.47 -11.18 10.61
N LYS A 9 8.27 -11.97 11.34
CA LYS A 9 9.29 -12.86 10.75
C LYS A 9 8.75 -13.93 9.77
N ASN A 10 7.44 -14.11 9.63
CA ASN A 10 6.84 -15.17 8.81
C ASN A 10 5.73 -14.71 7.85
N TRP A 11 5.47 -13.40 7.67
CA TRP A 11 4.32 -12.99 6.86
C TRP A 11 4.40 -13.43 5.40
N ILE A 12 5.62 -13.55 4.85
CA ILE A 12 5.81 -13.78 3.42
C ILE A 12 5.48 -15.22 3.01
N THR A 13 5.56 -16.16 3.95
CA THR A 13 5.29 -17.60 3.71
C THR A 13 3.81 -17.86 3.44
N THR A 14 2.90 -16.99 3.91
CA THR A 14 1.46 -17.13 3.68
C THR A 14 1.05 -16.81 2.23
N TYR A 15 1.91 -16.13 1.46
CA TYR A 15 1.58 -15.65 0.11
C TYR A 15 2.17 -16.52 -1.02
N GLU A 16 2.92 -17.58 -0.70
CA GLU A 16 3.46 -18.47 -1.73
C GLU A 16 2.35 -19.11 -2.56
N ASN A 17 1.33 -19.64 -1.89
CA ASN A 17 0.18 -20.28 -2.54
C ASN A 17 -0.63 -19.29 -3.38
N ASP A 18 -0.76 -18.04 -2.92
CA ASP A 18 -1.46 -16.99 -3.65
C ASP A 18 -0.70 -16.60 -4.94
N LEU A 19 0.63 -16.47 -4.86
CA LEU A 19 1.48 -16.21 -6.03
C LEU A 19 1.49 -17.40 -7.01
N LEU A 20 1.46 -18.63 -6.51
CA LEU A 20 1.29 -19.83 -7.33
C LEU A 20 -0.06 -19.83 -8.05
N ALA A 21 -1.14 -19.53 -7.33
CA ALA A 21 -2.48 -19.45 -7.90
C ALA A 21 -2.56 -18.36 -8.99
N LEU A 22 -1.95 -17.19 -8.76
CA LEU A 22 -1.82 -16.15 -9.79
C LEU A 22 -1.02 -16.64 -11.00
N LEU A 23 0.12 -17.31 -10.78
CA LEU A 23 0.99 -17.81 -11.84
C LEU A 23 0.26 -18.83 -12.74
N GLN A 24 -0.57 -19.69 -12.16
CA GLN A 24 -1.37 -20.68 -12.89
C GLN A 24 -2.43 -20.04 -13.80
N ARG A 25 -2.89 -18.83 -13.49
CA ARG A 25 -3.87 -18.07 -14.30
C ARG A 25 -3.22 -17.33 -15.48
N LEU A 26 -1.89 -17.23 -15.50
CA LEU A 26 -1.17 -16.50 -16.53
C LEU A 26 -0.83 -17.37 -17.74
N PRO A 27 -0.95 -16.85 -18.97
CA PRO A 27 -0.45 -17.55 -20.14
C PRO A 27 1.07 -17.78 -20.01
N ARG A 28 1.51 -19.04 -20.16
CA ARG A 28 2.94 -19.43 -19.96
C ARG A 28 3.93 -18.65 -20.83
N LYS A 29 3.50 -18.20 -22.01
CA LYS A 29 4.33 -17.42 -22.94
C LYS A 29 4.33 -15.91 -22.66
N SER A 30 3.54 -15.44 -21.68
CA SER A 30 3.47 -14.00 -21.35
C SER A 30 4.72 -13.56 -20.57
N ALA A 31 5.17 -12.32 -20.80
CA ALA A 31 6.23 -11.72 -19.99
C ALA A 31 5.87 -11.67 -18.49
N ASN A 32 4.57 -11.49 -18.21
CA ASN A 32 4.00 -11.50 -16.87
C ASN A 32 4.21 -12.82 -16.13
N TYR A 33 4.12 -13.97 -16.83
CA TYR A 33 4.39 -15.27 -16.25
C TYR A 33 5.82 -15.36 -15.71
N SER A 34 6.80 -14.92 -16.51
CA SER A 34 8.22 -14.91 -16.08
C SER A 34 8.45 -13.98 -14.89
N ARG A 35 7.84 -12.79 -14.89
CA ARG A 35 7.93 -11.82 -13.78
C ARG A 35 7.36 -12.38 -12.48
N ILE A 36 6.15 -12.94 -12.51
CA ILE A 36 5.51 -13.53 -11.32
C ILE A 36 6.30 -14.76 -10.83
N ARG A 37 6.83 -15.59 -11.74
CA ARG A 37 7.69 -16.72 -11.36
C ARG A 37 8.95 -16.26 -10.64
N SER A 38 9.57 -15.17 -11.07
CA SER A 38 10.73 -14.57 -10.38
C SER A 38 10.35 -14.10 -8.97
N VAL A 39 9.24 -13.37 -8.83
CA VAL A 39 8.69 -12.94 -7.52
C VAL A 39 8.45 -14.12 -6.59
N LEU A 40 7.81 -15.18 -7.09
CA LEU A 40 7.58 -16.40 -6.34
C LEU A 40 8.88 -17.07 -5.87
N ASN A 41 9.89 -17.14 -6.73
CA ASN A 41 11.20 -17.71 -6.35
C ASN A 41 11.88 -16.89 -5.24
N MET A 42 11.82 -15.55 -5.30
CA MET A 42 12.34 -14.70 -4.22
C MET A 42 11.57 -14.91 -2.92
N VAL A 43 10.23 -14.98 -2.96
CA VAL A 43 9.40 -15.29 -1.78
C VAL A 43 9.80 -16.61 -1.13
N ARG A 44 10.04 -17.65 -1.93
CA ARG A 44 10.52 -18.96 -1.45
C ARG A 44 11.90 -18.88 -0.83
N GLN A 45 12.83 -18.14 -1.43
CA GLN A 45 14.17 -17.96 -0.86
C GLN A 45 14.12 -17.23 0.48
N ILE A 46 13.28 -16.21 0.61
CA ILE A 46 13.06 -15.50 1.87
C ILE A 46 12.48 -16.44 2.92
N ALA A 47 11.44 -17.22 2.56
CA ALA A 47 10.81 -18.20 3.44
C ALA A 47 11.84 -19.23 3.97
N SER A 48 12.62 -19.83 3.08
CA SER A 48 13.69 -20.78 3.44
C SER A 48 14.71 -20.13 4.37
N ALA A 49 15.17 -18.92 4.04
CA ALA A 49 16.13 -18.18 4.86
C ALA A 49 15.57 -17.81 6.25
N GLN A 50 14.25 -17.64 6.41
CA GLN A 50 13.61 -17.38 7.71
C GLN A 50 13.50 -18.64 8.57
N THR A 51 13.20 -19.80 7.96
CA THR A 51 13.08 -21.09 8.68
C THR A 51 14.41 -21.63 9.22
N LEU A 52 15.54 -21.23 8.64
CA LEU A 52 16.90 -21.66 9.03
C LEU A 52 17.41 -20.98 10.32
N SER A 53 16.53 -20.56 11.25
CA SER A 53 16.93 -19.91 12.51
C SER A 53 16.79 -20.86 13.71
N PRO A 54 17.75 -21.78 13.97
CA PRO A 54 17.81 -22.46 15.26
C PRO A 54 18.30 -21.50 16.36
N ASN A 55 17.79 -21.70 17.57
CA ASN A 55 18.07 -20.88 18.75
C ASN A 55 19.54 -20.94 19.25
N SER A 56 20.43 -21.65 18.56
CA SER A 56 21.82 -21.91 18.95
C SER A 56 22.87 -21.48 17.91
N VAL A 57 22.52 -20.57 16.99
CA VAL A 57 23.42 -20.14 15.91
C VAL A 57 24.42 -19.06 16.39
N PRO A 58 25.72 -19.17 16.05
CA PRO A 58 26.73 -18.14 16.32
C PRO A 58 26.32 -16.75 15.83
N SER A 59 26.73 -15.69 16.53
CA SER A 59 26.39 -14.30 16.19
C SER A 59 26.74 -13.91 14.76
N GLU A 60 27.85 -14.41 14.23
CA GLU A 60 28.31 -14.15 12.85
C GLU A 60 27.36 -14.68 11.79
N TRP A 61 26.78 -15.86 12.01
CA TRP A 61 25.79 -16.46 11.11
C TRP A 61 24.47 -15.69 11.13
N LYS A 62 24.07 -15.14 12.29
CA LYS A 62 22.90 -14.24 12.38
C LYS A 62 23.09 -12.97 11.55
N VAL A 63 24.30 -12.39 11.57
CA VAL A 63 24.63 -11.19 10.76
C VAL A 63 24.63 -11.53 9.26
N ALA A 64 25.24 -12.64 8.86
CA ALA A 64 25.25 -13.08 7.47
C ALA A 64 23.83 -13.37 6.94
N GLN A 65 23.00 -14.05 7.73
CA GLN A 65 21.59 -14.33 7.43
C GLN A 65 20.77 -13.04 7.30
N GLN A 66 20.95 -12.07 8.20
CA GLN A 66 20.26 -10.79 8.11
C GLN A 66 20.67 -10.00 6.86
N LYS A 67 21.96 -10.01 6.49
CA LYS A 67 22.44 -9.40 5.24
C LYS A 67 21.80 -10.06 4.01
N LEU A 68 21.74 -11.39 3.98
CA LEU A 68 21.08 -12.15 2.91
C LEU A 68 19.61 -11.79 2.80
N LEU A 69 18.88 -11.79 3.93
CA LEU A 69 17.45 -11.44 3.97
C LEU A 69 17.22 -10.02 3.47
N ASN A 70 18.00 -9.04 3.93
CA ASN A 70 17.90 -7.66 3.47
C ASN A 70 18.09 -7.57 1.94
N GLY A 71 19.11 -8.26 1.40
CA GLY A 71 19.34 -8.31 -0.05
C GLY A 71 18.18 -8.93 -0.81
N LEU A 72 17.57 -10.01 -0.31
CA LEU A 72 16.39 -10.62 -0.92
C LEU A 72 15.16 -9.71 -0.88
N TYR A 73 14.94 -8.99 0.22
CA TYR A 73 13.85 -8.00 0.32
C TYR A 73 14.06 -6.82 -0.63
N GLU A 74 15.29 -6.36 -0.82
CA GLU A 74 15.62 -5.31 -1.80
C GLU A 74 15.38 -5.80 -3.24
N GLN A 75 15.77 -7.04 -3.56
CA GLN A 75 15.50 -7.64 -4.88
C GLN A 75 14.00 -7.83 -5.13
N LEU A 76 13.25 -8.25 -4.12
CA LEU A 76 11.79 -8.37 -4.19
C LEU A 76 11.16 -7.00 -4.46
N HIS A 77 11.59 -5.99 -3.71
CA HIS A 77 11.11 -4.61 -3.88
C HIS A 77 11.41 -4.07 -5.28
N ALA A 78 12.64 -4.25 -5.78
CA ALA A 78 13.01 -3.86 -7.14
C ALA A 78 12.19 -4.59 -8.20
N SER A 79 11.94 -5.89 -8.03
CA SER A 79 11.18 -6.69 -8.99
C SER A 79 9.70 -6.31 -9.08
N LEU A 80 9.13 -5.82 -7.97
CA LEU A 80 7.74 -5.41 -7.86
C LEU A 80 7.48 -3.95 -8.24
N THR A 81 8.53 -3.17 -8.54
CA THR A 81 8.42 -1.74 -8.83
C THR A 81 8.92 -1.39 -10.22
N GLU A 82 8.48 -0.23 -10.73
CA GLU A 82 8.91 0.38 -11.98
C GLU A 82 8.97 1.91 -11.83
N ASN A 83 9.60 2.60 -12.80
CA ASN A 83 9.77 4.06 -12.80
C ASN A 83 10.40 4.59 -11.50
N ASN A 84 11.68 4.27 -11.26
CA ASN A 84 12.45 4.71 -10.09
C ASN A 84 11.80 4.38 -8.74
N TYR A 85 11.22 3.19 -8.61
CA TYR A 85 10.49 2.76 -7.42
C TYR A 85 9.25 3.62 -7.10
N GLY A 86 8.72 4.34 -8.09
CA GLY A 86 7.56 5.22 -7.94
C GLY A 86 6.23 4.57 -8.29
N SER A 87 6.23 3.45 -9.02
CA SER A 87 4.99 2.76 -9.44
C SER A 87 5.16 1.24 -9.44
N THR A 88 4.05 0.51 -9.59
CA THR A 88 4.06 -0.96 -9.71
C THR A 88 3.20 -1.42 -10.89
N TRP A 89 3.64 -2.50 -11.53
CA TRP A 89 2.88 -3.21 -12.56
C TRP A 89 1.96 -4.29 -11.97
N PHE A 90 2.18 -4.68 -10.71
CA PHE A 90 1.61 -5.89 -10.12
C PHE A 90 0.09 -5.83 -9.99
N THR A 91 -0.45 -4.70 -9.52
CA THR A 91 -1.89 -4.49 -9.34
C THR A 91 -2.69 -4.66 -10.63
N ARG A 92 -2.15 -4.19 -11.77
CA ARG A 92 -2.79 -4.37 -13.09
C ARG A 92 -2.92 -5.84 -13.47
N ILE A 93 -1.97 -6.67 -13.05
CA ILE A 93 -2.02 -8.11 -13.30
C ILE A 93 -3.03 -8.78 -12.37
N ILE A 94 -3.04 -8.41 -11.08
CA ILE A 94 -4.05 -8.91 -10.15
C ILE A 94 -5.45 -8.58 -10.67
N ASP A 95 -5.73 -7.30 -10.98
CA ASP A 95 -7.06 -6.86 -11.38
C ASP A 95 -7.51 -7.53 -12.69
N ARG A 96 -6.59 -7.82 -13.62
CA ARG A 96 -6.91 -8.49 -14.88
C ARG A 96 -7.15 -10.00 -14.73
N TYR A 97 -6.33 -10.69 -13.94
CA TYR A 97 -6.33 -12.17 -13.89
C TYR A 97 -7.02 -12.75 -12.65
N CYS A 98 -7.43 -11.90 -11.70
CA CYS A 98 -8.15 -12.30 -10.49
C CYS A 98 -9.52 -11.63 -10.36
N SER A 99 -10.05 -10.98 -11.41
CA SER A 99 -11.35 -10.30 -11.37
C SER A 99 -12.53 -11.20 -10.93
N GLY A 100 -12.46 -12.50 -11.22
CA GLY A 100 -13.46 -13.49 -10.80
C GLY A 100 -13.21 -14.14 -9.43
N ASP A 101 -12.12 -13.79 -8.75
CA ASP A 101 -11.76 -14.34 -7.43
C ASP A 101 -11.31 -13.19 -6.51
N HIS A 102 -12.31 -12.53 -5.93
CA HIS A 102 -12.11 -11.35 -5.08
C HIS A 102 -11.28 -11.65 -3.84
N VAL A 103 -11.32 -12.89 -3.32
CA VAL A 103 -10.53 -13.27 -2.15
C VAL A 103 -9.05 -13.34 -2.50
N LEU A 104 -8.68 -14.00 -3.61
CA LEU A 104 -7.29 -14.03 -4.05
C LEU A 104 -6.81 -12.62 -4.44
N GLN A 105 -7.65 -11.85 -5.14
CA GLN A 105 -7.34 -10.46 -5.50
C GLN A 105 -7.01 -9.63 -4.25
N GLN A 106 -7.82 -9.73 -3.20
CA GLN A 106 -7.60 -9.02 -1.95
C GLN A 106 -6.29 -9.45 -1.27
N ARG A 107 -6.02 -10.76 -1.15
CA ARG A 107 -4.77 -11.26 -0.55
C ARG A 107 -3.53 -10.84 -1.34
N LEU A 108 -3.58 -10.85 -2.66
CA LEU A 108 -2.48 -10.38 -3.51
C LEU A 108 -2.29 -8.86 -3.43
N ASN A 109 -3.37 -8.09 -3.28
CA ASN A 109 -3.28 -6.67 -2.97
C ASN A 109 -2.62 -6.45 -1.60
N TYR A 110 -2.92 -7.27 -0.59
CA TYR A 110 -2.19 -7.21 0.69
C TYR A 110 -0.71 -7.57 0.57
N PHE A 111 -0.38 -8.60 -0.20
CA PHE A 111 1.00 -8.96 -0.48
C PHE A 111 1.80 -7.77 -1.02
N ILE A 112 1.29 -7.09 -2.05
CA ILE A 112 2.02 -5.97 -2.67
C ILE A 112 2.15 -4.79 -1.69
N GLN A 113 1.10 -4.46 -0.94
CA GLN A 113 1.13 -3.38 0.06
C GLN A 113 2.18 -3.65 1.14
N ARG A 114 2.32 -4.91 1.59
CA ARG A 114 3.36 -5.29 2.54
C ARG A 114 4.76 -5.32 1.93
N ALA A 115 4.90 -5.79 0.70
CA ALA A 115 6.20 -5.92 0.05
C ALA A 115 6.84 -4.56 -0.25
N ILE A 116 6.06 -3.62 -0.78
CA ILE A 116 6.59 -2.35 -1.31
C ILE A 116 6.01 -1.09 -0.66
N GLY A 117 5.04 -1.23 0.24
CA GLY A 117 4.39 -0.13 0.93
C GLY A 117 3.07 0.30 0.27
N PRO A 118 2.49 1.44 0.73
CA PRO A 118 1.21 1.94 0.24
C PRO A 118 1.18 2.12 -1.27
N VAL A 119 0.23 1.45 -1.94
CA VAL A 119 -0.02 1.61 -3.38
C VAL A 119 -1.41 2.21 -3.59
N ILE A 120 -1.48 3.35 -4.28
CA ILE A 120 -2.70 4.08 -4.63
C ILE A 120 -2.91 3.97 -6.15
N LYS A 121 -4.13 3.70 -6.58
CA LYS A 121 -4.45 3.58 -8.01
C LYS A 121 -5.04 4.90 -8.54
N LEU A 122 -4.56 5.34 -9.69
CA LEU A 122 -5.03 6.52 -10.40
C LEU A 122 -5.65 6.07 -11.73
N SER A 123 -6.88 6.49 -12.01
CA SER A 123 -7.57 6.16 -13.26
C SER A 123 -8.42 7.34 -13.73
N GLU A 124 -8.71 7.39 -15.03
CA GLU A 124 -9.75 8.27 -15.54
C GLU A 124 -11.11 7.63 -15.33
N CYS A 125 -12.10 8.42 -14.91
CA CYS A 125 -13.50 8.03 -14.90
C CYS A 125 -14.31 9.03 -15.71
N ILE A 126 -15.09 8.52 -16.68
CA ILE A 126 -15.95 9.31 -17.56
C ILE A 126 -17.40 8.95 -17.24
N LYS A 127 -18.18 9.91 -16.72
CA LYS A 127 -19.62 9.78 -16.47
C LYS A 127 -20.34 10.98 -17.06
N ASP A 128 -21.36 10.75 -17.88
CA ASP A 128 -22.19 11.81 -18.47
C ASP A 128 -21.39 12.94 -19.14
N LYS A 129 -20.32 12.58 -19.85
CA LYS A 129 -19.32 13.47 -20.49
C LYS A 129 -18.40 14.24 -19.53
N ASN A 130 -18.63 14.17 -18.22
CA ASN A 130 -17.71 14.69 -17.21
C ASN A 130 -16.55 13.73 -17.01
N ARG A 131 -15.33 14.27 -17.02
CA ARG A 131 -14.10 13.53 -16.75
C ARG A 131 -13.67 13.80 -15.33
N THR A 132 -13.20 12.76 -14.67
CA THR A 132 -12.66 12.86 -13.32
C THR A 132 -11.38 12.04 -13.22
N LEU A 133 -10.46 12.51 -12.38
CA LEU A 133 -9.34 11.71 -11.90
C LEU A 133 -9.80 10.95 -10.67
N ALA A 134 -10.00 9.64 -10.82
CA ALA A 134 -10.32 8.75 -9.72
C ALA A 134 -9.02 8.27 -9.03
N ILE A 135 -9.02 8.40 -7.71
CA ILE A 135 -7.92 8.05 -6.81
C ILE A 135 -8.47 7.00 -5.85
N GLU A 136 -8.06 5.74 -6.03
CA GLU A 136 -8.50 4.62 -5.20
C GLU A 136 -7.40 4.28 -4.18
N PHE A 137 -7.77 4.43 -2.91
CA PHE A 137 -6.91 4.13 -1.77
C PHE A 137 -7.08 2.67 -1.34
N PRO A 138 -6.06 2.07 -0.68
CA PRO A 138 -6.19 0.72 -0.12
C PRO A 138 -7.37 0.60 0.84
N ASP A 139 -7.61 1.64 1.64
CA ASP A 139 -8.70 1.71 2.60
C ASP A 139 -9.19 3.14 2.86
N GLN A 140 -10.27 3.23 3.61
CA GLN A 140 -10.95 4.48 3.92
C GLN A 140 -10.12 5.43 4.81
N GLU A 141 -9.33 4.92 5.75
CA GLU A 141 -8.56 5.76 6.68
C GLU A 141 -7.42 6.46 5.92
N MET A 142 -6.76 5.77 5.00
CA MET A 142 -5.76 6.37 4.11
C MET A 142 -6.36 7.47 3.23
N ARG A 143 -7.55 7.24 2.69
CA ARG A 143 -8.34 8.24 1.96
C ARG A 143 -8.62 9.46 2.83
N ASP A 144 -9.03 9.25 4.07
CA ASP A 144 -9.40 10.33 4.99
C ASP A 144 -8.17 11.16 5.42
N ILE A 145 -7.02 10.51 5.65
CA ILE A 145 -5.75 11.22 5.86
C ILE A 145 -5.41 12.09 4.66
N PHE A 146 -5.54 11.56 3.44
CA PHE A 146 -5.29 12.31 2.21
C PHE A 146 -6.19 13.54 2.10
N LEU A 147 -7.50 13.37 2.28
CA LEU A 147 -8.49 14.46 2.22
C LEU A 147 -8.18 15.55 3.24
N ASN A 148 -7.92 15.16 4.50
CA ASN A 148 -7.59 16.09 5.57
C ASN A 148 -6.29 16.87 5.30
N ARG A 149 -5.26 16.21 4.77
CA ARG A 149 -3.98 16.85 4.47
C ARG A 149 -4.05 17.80 3.28
N LEU A 150 -4.91 17.49 2.32
CA LEU A 150 -5.10 18.31 1.14
C LEU A 150 -6.12 19.44 1.36
N GLY A 151 -6.84 19.42 2.49
CA GLY A 151 -7.90 20.37 2.81
C GLY A 151 -9.12 20.20 1.92
N LEU A 152 -9.36 18.99 1.42
CA LEU A 152 -10.51 18.65 0.60
C LEU A 152 -11.61 18.11 1.50
N ASN A 153 -12.61 18.93 1.78
CA ASN A 153 -13.75 18.55 2.61
C ASN A 153 -14.91 18.10 1.71
N LYS A 154 -15.85 17.32 2.26
CA LYS A 154 -17.09 16.92 1.55
C LYS A 154 -17.91 18.11 1.04
N ASP A 155 -17.71 19.29 1.65
CA ASP A 155 -18.46 20.52 1.34
C ASP A 155 -17.97 21.23 0.07
N THR A 156 -16.94 20.70 -0.59
CA THR A 156 -16.56 21.16 -1.94
C THR A 156 -17.38 20.38 -2.98
N ASP A 157 -18.44 21.01 -3.50
CA ASP A 157 -19.46 20.43 -4.41
C ASP A 157 -18.93 19.68 -5.65
N SER A 158 -17.66 19.82 -5.97
CA SER A 158 -17.04 19.24 -7.15
C SER A 158 -16.34 17.88 -6.92
N ILE A 159 -16.12 17.48 -5.66
CA ILE A 159 -15.38 16.27 -5.33
C ILE A 159 -16.34 15.15 -4.97
N VAL A 160 -16.20 14.00 -5.64
CA VAL A 160 -17.04 12.83 -5.36
C VAL A 160 -16.25 11.82 -4.53
N ILE A 161 -16.79 11.44 -3.38
CA ILE A 161 -16.20 10.43 -2.50
C ILE A 161 -17.10 9.19 -2.51
N HIS A 162 -16.53 8.02 -2.86
CA HIS A 162 -17.26 6.75 -2.88
C HIS A 162 -16.36 5.62 -2.39
N GLY A 163 -16.73 4.99 -1.26
CA GLY A 163 -15.90 3.93 -0.64
C GLY A 163 -14.46 4.43 -0.44
N ASN A 164 -13.46 3.65 -0.81
CA ASN A 164 -12.05 4.05 -0.66
C ASN A 164 -11.57 5.00 -1.77
N SER A 165 -12.46 5.57 -2.58
CA SER A 165 -12.09 6.37 -3.75
C SER A 165 -12.50 7.84 -3.64
N VAL A 166 -11.66 8.71 -4.18
CA VAL A 166 -11.91 10.16 -4.36
C VAL A 166 -11.82 10.47 -5.84
N SER A 167 -12.81 11.17 -6.38
CA SER A 167 -12.81 11.63 -7.77
C SER A 167 -12.72 13.14 -7.81
N LEU A 168 -11.66 13.64 -8.44
CA LEU A 168 -11.46 15.07 -8.67
C LEU A 168 -11.92 15.44 -10.07
N PRO A 169 -12.58 16.60 -10.28
CA PRO A 169 -12.90 17.09 -11.61
C PRO A 169 -11.64 17.17 -12.47
N ALA A 170 -11.74 16.67 -13.70
CA ALA A 170 -10.65 16.67 -14.64
C ALA A 170 -11.12 17.14 -16.03
N PHE A 171 -10.18 17.59 -16.83
CA PHE A 171 -10.43 17.98 -18.22
C PHE A 171 -9.28 17.50 -19.11
N LEU A 172 -9.48 17.55 -20.42
CA LEU A 172 -8.40 17.28 -21.37
C LEU A 172 -7.74 18.59 -21.77
N SER A 173 -6.42 18.66 -21.60
CA SER A 173 -5.63 19.76 -22.12
C SER A 173 -5.61 19.75 -23.65
N LYS A 174 -5.11 20.83 -24.26
CA LYS A 174 -4.93 20.92 -25.73
C LYS A 174 -4.10 19.75 -26.30
N ASN A 175 -3.17 19.23 -25.51
CA ASN A 175 -2.30 18.11 -25.88
C ASN A 175 -2.89 16.73 -25.54
N GLN A 176 -4.20 16.66 -25.22
CA GLN A 176 -4.90 15.44 -24.83
C GLN A 176 -4.29 14.78 -23.58
N GLN A 177 -3.89 15.59 -22.59
CA GLN A 177 -3.48 15.09 -21.28
C GLN A 177 -4.62 15.28 -20.28
N LEU A 178 -4.84 14.29 -19.42
CA LEU A 178 -5.76 14.45 -18.30
C LEU A 178 -5.18 15.50 -17.33
N ALA A 179 -5.95 16.55 -17.08
CA ALA A 179 -5.55 17.69 -16.29
C ALA A 179 -6.51 17.90 -15.11
N VAL A 180 -5.96 18.28 -13.96
CA VAL A 180 -6.72 18.60 -12.74
C VAL A 180 -6.24 19.95 -12.23
N THR A 181 -7.16 20.91 -12.07
CA THR A 181 -6.85 22.23 -11.51
C THR A 181 -7.17 22.26 -10.03
N PHE A 182 -6.20 22.73 -9.24
CA PHE A 182 -6.33 22.89 -7.80
C PHE A 182 -6.65 24.35 -7.44
N PRO A 183 -7.20 24.62 -6.24
CA PRO A 183 -7.47 26.00 -5.81
C PRO A 183 -6.20 26.84 -5.64
N THR A 184 -5.09 26.20 -5.25
CA THR A 184 -3.80 26.87 -5.01
C THR A 184 -2.63 26.01 -5.49
N ILE A 185 -1.52 26.66 -5.82
CA ILE A 185 -0.21 26.04 -6.10
C ILE A 185 0.19 25.12 -4.93
N LYS A 186 -0.04 25.55 -3.69
CA LYS A 186 0.26 24.76 -2.48
C LYS A 186 -0.54 23.46 -2.42
N SER A 187 -1.84 23.50 -2.76
CA SER A 187 -2.68 22.30 -2.80
C SER A 187 -2.22 21.35 -3.91
N ARG A 188 -1.89 21.86 -5.10
CA ARG A 188 -1.30 21.08 -6.19
C ARG A 188 0.00 20.40 -5.75
N ASP A 189 0.91 21.12 -5.12
CA ASP A 189 2.19 20.56 -4.67
C ASP A 189 2.02 19.55 -3.55
N SER A 190 1.07 19.80 -2.63
CA SER A 190 0.70 18.84 -1.59
C SER A 190 0.15 17.55 -2.21
N PHE A 191 -0.69 17.66 -3.24
CA PHE A 191 -1.21 16.50 -3.98
C PHE A 191 -0.07 15.67 -4.60
N LYS A 192 0.87 16.34 -5.30
CA LYS A 192 2.05 15.70 -5.90
C LYS A 192 2.91 14.99 -4.86
N TYR A 193 3.13 15.63 -3.72
CA TYR A 193 3.91 15.08 -2.61
C TYR A 193 3.25 13.87 -1.95
N LEU A 194 1.97 13.99 -1.56
CA LEU A 194 1.23 12.93 -0.88
C LEU A 194 1.15 11.65 -1.72
N LEU A 195 0.98 11.81 -3.04
CA LEU A 195 0.88 10.71 -3.98
C LEU A 195 2.23 10.35 -4.63
N ASN A 196 3.33 11.02 -4.28
CA ASN A 196 4.68 10.74 -4.79
C ASN A 196 4.78 10.79 -6.34
N LEU A 197 4.04 11.70 -6.97
CA LEU A 197 3.88 11.74 -8.44
C LEU A 197 5.12 12.23 -9.18
N ASP A 198 5.91 13.11 -8.56
CA ASP A 198 7.15 13.64 -9.15
C ASP A 198 8.22 12.57 -9.29
N LYS A 199 8.42 11.76 -8.24
CA LYS A 199 9.40 10.67 -8.26
C LYS A 199 9.02 9.59 -9.29
N ALA A 200 7.73 9.36 -9.47
CA ALA A 200 7.20 8.43 -10.46
C ALA A 200 7.23 9.00 -11.90
N ASN A 201 7.59 10.27 -12.09
CA ASN A 201 7.59 10.99 -13.37
C ASN A 201 6.24 10.93 -14.10
N LEU A 202 5.14 10.90 -13.34
CA LEU A 202 3.78 10.69 -13.89
C LEU A 202 3.09 11.98 -14.28
N VAL A 203 3.60 13.12 -13.81
CA VAL A 203 2.91 14.40 -13.92
C VAL A 203 3.83 15.50 -14.37
N THR A 204 3.27 16.49 -15.05
CA THR A 204 3.92 17.77 -15.33
C THR A 204 3.06 18.90 -14.77
N SER A 205 3.72 19.97 -14.35
CA SER A 205 3.12 21.23 -13.92
C SER A 205 4.20 22.31 -14.04
N THR A 206 3.84 23.49 -14.50
CA THR A 206 4.72 24.66 -14.37
C THR A 206 4.70 25.15 -12.92
N VAL A 207 5.71 25.88 -12.47
CA VAL A 207 5.83 26.31 -11.06
C VAL A 207 4.63 27.18 -10.65
N ASP A 208 4.17 28.05 -11.56
CA ASP A 208 3.15 29.06 -11.30
C ASP A 208 1.70 28.64 -11.66
N ASP A 209 1.48 27.44 -12.21
CA ASP A 209 0.14 26.97 -12.64
C ASP A 209 -0.53 26.07 -11.59
N CYS A 210 -1.73 26.39 -11.13
CA CYS A 210 -2.46 25.51 -10.22
C CYS A 210 -2.90 24.16 -10.85
N THR A 211 -2.61 23.92 -12.12
CA THR A 211 -3.01 22.73 -12.87
C THR A 211 -1.89 21.68 -12.93
N LEU A 212 -2.28 20.43 -12.73
CA LEU A 212 -1.43 19.26 -12.88
C LEU A 212 -1.87 18.48 -14.12
N TYR A 213 -0.92 18.03 -14.94
CA TYR A 213 -1.15 17.26 -16.15
C TYR A 213 -0.55 15.87 -16.01
N ILE A 214 -1.32 14.83 -16.33
CA ILE A 214 -0.85 13.45 -16.31
C ILE A 214 -0.14 13.13 -17.63
N ASN A 215 1.06 12.56 -17.54
CA ASN A 215 1.94 12.29 -18.68
C ASN A 215 1.68 10.92 -19.34
N ASP A 216 0.95 10.02 -18.67
CA ASP A 216 0.64 8.68 -19.19
C ASP A 216 -0.69 8.64 -19.95
N ARG A 217 -0.61 8.64 -21.30
CA ARG A 217 -1.80 8.59 -22.18
C ARG A 217 -2.66 7.35 -21.99
N ARG A 218 -2.12 6.26 -21.42
CA ARG A 218 -2.90 5.03 -21.19
C ARG A 218 -3.97 5.24 -20.12
N ILE A 219 -3.86 6.29 -19.30
CA ILE A 219 -4.88 6.62 -18.29
C ILE A 219 -6.28 6.80 -18.90
N HIS A 220 -6.37 7.11 -20.19
CA HIS A 220 -7.61 7.25 -20.94
C HIS A 220 -8.27 5.91 -21.32
N ASP A 221 -7.58 4.78 -21.13
CA ASP A 221 -8.14 3.45 -21.42
C ASP A 221 -9.10 2.99 -20.31
N THR A 222 -10.29 3.57 -20.35
CA THR A 222 -11.39 3.26 -19.43
C THR A 222 -12.05 1.91 -19.72
N ALA A 223 -11.87 1.37 -20.93
CA ALA A 223 -12.45 0.09 -21.34
C ALA A 223 -11.73 -1.11 -20.71
N SER A 224 -10.42 -0.99 -20.43
CA SER A 224 -9.60 -2.11 -19.94
C SER A 224 -9.37 -2.10 -18.42
N THR A 225 -10.11 -1.31 -17.64
CA THR A 225 -9.86 -1.07 -16.20
C THR A 225 -8.44 -0.58 -15.91
N PHE A 226 -7.84 0.12 -16.87
CA PHE A 226 -6.47 0.60 -16.73
C PHE A 226 -6.37 1.59 -15.58
N HIS A 227 -5.29 1.44 -14.81
CA HIS A 227 -4.92 2.38 -13.78
C HIS A 227 -3.39 2.45 -13.66
N ILE A 228 -2.92 3.58 -13.14
CA ILE A 228 -1.54 3.79 -12.74
C ILE A 228 -1.46 3.53 -11.24
N ALA A 229 -0.69 2.53 -10.83
CA ALA A 229 -0.52 2.18 -9.43
C ALA A 229 0.77 2.80 -8.89
N VAL A 230 0.62 3.82 -8.05
CA VAL A 230 1.71 4.65 -7.54
C VAL A 230 2.07 4.24 -6.13
N LEU A 231 3.37 4.13 -5.84
CA LEU A 231 3.85 3.93 -4.47
C LEU A 231 3.85 5.27 -3.75
N CYS A 232 3.23 5.34 -2.58
CA CYS A 232 3.05 6.58 -1.83
C CYS A 232 3.67 6.45 -0.43
N PRO A 233 5.00 6.67 -0.30
CA PRO A 233 5.73 6.50 0.96
C PRO A 233 5.22 7.35 2.12
N TYR A 234 4.54 8.47 1.83
CA TYR A 234 3.92 9.31 2.86
C TYR A 234 3.02 8.50 3.80
N PHE A 235 2.27 7.53 3.26
CA PHE A 235 1.38 6.69 4.03
C PHE A 235 2.08 5.50 4.70
N ALA A 236 3.39 5.30 4.49
CA ALA A 236 4.13 4.18 5.09
C ALA A 236 4.26 4.32 6.61
N GLU A 237 4.28 5.56 7.12
CA GLU A 237 4.27 5.85 8.56
C GLU A 237 3.03 5.26 9.24
N ARG A 238 1.90 5.14 8.54
CA ARG A 238 0.70 4.50 9.09
C ARG A 238 0.95 3.03 9.43
N TYR A 239 1.60 2.29 8.55
CA TYR A 239 1.91 0.88 8.82
C TYR A 239 2.90 0.74 9.99
N LYS A 240 3.82 1.68 10.16
CA LYS A 240 4.72 1.73 11.33
C LYS A 240 3.94 2.00 12.62
N ILE A 241 2.97 2.93 12.58
CA ILE A 241 2.07 3.23 13.71
C ILE A 241 1.24 1.99 14.06
N GLN A 242 0.57 1.36 13.09
CA GLN A 242 -0.21 0.13 13.32
C GLN A 242 0.62 -0.99 13.93
N TYR A 243 1.85 -1.19 13.45
CA TYR A 243 2.77 -2.18 14.02
C TYR A 243 3.17 -1.85 15.45
N THR A 244 3.51 -0.59 15.72
CA THR A 244 3.87 -0.13 17.07
C THR A 244 2.69 -0.27 18.03
N SER A 245 1.49 0.13 17.59
CA SER A 245 0.24 -0.05 18.31
C SER A 245 -0.03 -1.53 18.62
N HIS A 246 0.26 -2.43 17.68
CA HIS A 246 0.17 -3.87 17.90
C HIS A 246 1.13 -4.37 18.99
N ILE A 247 2.41 -3.98 18.95
CA ILE A 247 3.39 -4.35 20.00
C ILE A 247 2.92 -3.84 21.37
N LEU A 248 2.45 -2.59 21.42
CA LEU A 248 1.93 -1.98 22.65
C LEU A 248 0.70 -2.74 23.17
N ALA A 249 -0.19 -3.17 22.28
CA ALA A 249 -1.36 -3.95 22.65
C ALA A 249 -1.00 -5.37 23.17
N GLN A 250 -0.03 -6.06 22.56
CA GLN A 250 0.49 -7.33 23.07
C GLN A 250 1.14 -7.14 24.45
N ALA A 251 1.93 -6.09 24.61
CA ALA A 251 2.53 -5.71 25.87
C ALA A 251 1.50 -5.42 26.98
N TYR A 252 0.35 -4.82 26.65
CA TYR A 252 -0.76 -4.65 27.61
C TYR A 252 -1.35 -5.98 28.04
N ARG A 253 -1.62 -6.88 27.08
CA ARG A 253 -2.18 -8.21 27.33
C ARG A 253 -1.27 -9.02 28.25
N ASP A 254 0.02 -9.01 27.97
CA ASP A 254 0.98 -9.87 28.66
C ASP A 254 1.39 -9.30 30.03
N GLY A 255 1.01 -8.06 30.36
CA GLY A 255 1.28 -7.42 31.65
C GLY A 255 2.77 -7.18 31.94
N THR A 256 3.63 -7.34 30.92
CA THR A 256 5.10 -7.34 31.04
C THR A 256 5.75 -5.99 30.75
N SER A 257 4.97 -4.92 30.55
CA SER A 257 5.45 -3.64 30.03
C SER A 257 5.39 -2.50 31.04
N PHE A 258 6.39 -1.60 30.94
CA PHE A 258 6.39 -0.29 31.60
C PHE A 258 5.11 0.52 31.28
N PHE A 259 4.59 0.32 30.08
CA PHE A 259 3.37 0.90 29.55
C PHE A 259 2.18 -0.02 29.84
N SER A 260 1.46 0.22 30.94
CA SER A 260 0.19 -0.45 31.23
C SER A 260 -0.98 0.40 30.72
N GLN A 261 -2.10 -0.24 30.38
CA GLN A 261 -3.32 0.45 29.94
C GLN A 261 -3.79 1.53 30.94
N VAL A 262 -3.55 1.30 32.24
CA VAL A 262 -3.91 2.22 33.34
C VAL A 262 -3.07 3.51 33.33
N LYS A 263 -1.90 3.50 32.69
CA LYS A 263 -0.99 4.65 32.62
C LYS A 263 -1.22 5.55 31.39
N PHE A 264 -2.04 5.11 30.44
CA PHE A 264 -2.35 5.92 29.26
C PHE A 264 -3.73 6.56 29.37
N PRO A 265 -3.91 7.77 28.80
CA PRO A 265 -5.24 8.31 28.57
C PRO A 265 -6.10 7.31 27.79
N ILE A 266 -7.38 7.25 28.14
CA ILE A 266 -8.33 6.27 27.58
C ILE A 266 -8.39 6.43 26.05
N GLU A 267 -8.33 7.66 25.56
CA GLU A 267 -8.35 8.00 24.13
C GLU A 267 -7.15 7.38 23.39
N LEU A 268 -5.96 7.42 23.99
CA LEU A 268 -4.76 6.83 23.43
C LEU A 268 -4.83 5.30 23.47
N ALA A 269 -5.32 4.72 24.57
CA ALA A 269 -5.52 3.27 24.67
C ALA A 269 -6.52 2.76 23.61
N VAL A 270 -7.61 3.50 23.39
CA VAL A 270 -8.60 3.20 22.34
C VAL A 270 -7.98 3.30 20.96
N LYS A 271 -7.18 4.35 20.68
CA LYS A 271 -6.50 4.49 19.39
C LYS A 271 -5.50 3.36 19.15
N ILE A 272 -4.69 2.99 20.15
CA ILE A 272 -3.73 1.88 20.06
C ILE A 272 -4.45 0.57 19.72
N ALA A 273 -5.53 0.24 20.42
CA ALA A 273 -6.21 -1.03 20.17
C ALA A 273 -7.06 -1.00 18.88
N SER A 274 -7.57 0.16 18.45
CA SER A 274 -8.13 0.35 17.11
C SER A 274 -7.09 0.15 16.00
N ASP A 275 -5.90 0.76 16.14
CA ASP A 275 -4.82 0.64 15.17
C ASP A 275 -4.23 -0.78 15.14
N ALA A 276 -4.16 -1.44 16.30
CA ALA A 276 -3.73 -2.84 16.40
C ALA A 276 -4.75 -3.80 15.77
N SER A 277 -6.05 -3.65 16.06
CA SER A 277 -7.10 -4.52 15.50
C SER A 277 -7.36 -4.30 14.01
N SER A 278 -7.20 -3.06 13.53
CA SER A 278 -7.24 -2.75 12.10
C SER A 278 -5.96 -3.19 11.37
N SER A 279 -4.84 -3.39 12.09
CA SER A 279 -3.58 -3.84 11.51
C SER A 279 -3.77 -5.12 10.72
N GLU A 280 -3.59 -5.04 9.41
CA GLU A 280 -3.72 -6.22 8.55
C GLU A 280 -2.54 -7.16 8.71
N ALA A 281 -1.48 -6.75 9.42
CA ALA A 281 -0.25 -7.51 9.66
C ALA A 281 -0.43 -8.76 10.51
N ILE A 282 -1.52 -8.82 11.28
CA ILE A 282 -1.77 -9.81 12.33
C ILE A 282 -2.99 -10.68 12.00
N SER A 283 -3.00 -11.91 12.52
CA SER A 283 -4.08 -12.87 12.26
C SER A 283 -5.42 -12.41 12.86
N ILE A 284 -6.54 -12.91 12.33
CA ILE A 284 -7.88 -12.60 12.87
C ILE A 284 -8.00 -13.02 14.34
N ASP A 285 -7.45 -14.18 14.69
CA ASP A 285 -7.43 -14.68 16.07
C ASP A 285 -6.66 -13.73 16.99
N GLU A 286 -5.53 -13.22 16.52
CA GLU A 286 -4.71 -12.25 17.26
C GLU A 286 -5.38 -10.88 17.38
N LYS A 287 -6.09 -10.43 16.34
CA LYS A 287 -6.95 -9.23 16.40
C LYS A 287 -8.03 -9.38 17.46
N MET A 288 -8.72 -10.53 17.46
CA MET A 288 -9.76 -10.82 18.45
C MET A 288 -9.15 -10.83 19.86
N GLN A 289 -8.05 -11.55 20.09
CA GLN A 289 -7.39 -11.59 21.40
C GLN A 289 -6.95 -10.20 21.88
N ILE A 290 -6.43 -9.35 20.99
CA ILE A 290 -6.08 -7.96 21.29
C ILE A 290 -7.34 -7.16 21.66
N ALA A 291 -8.42 -7.29 20.90
CA ALA A 291 -9.68 -6.62 21.19
C ALA A 291 -10.26 -7.04 22.56
N TYR A 292 -10.34 -8.35 22.83
CA TYR A 292 -10.82 -8.90 24.10
C TYR A 292 -9.98 -8.42 25.28
N SER A 293 -8.65 -8.49 25.17
CA SER A 293 -7.74 -8.09 26.25
C SER A 293 -7.67 -6.58 26.48
N SER A 294 -7.74 -5.78 25.41
CA SER A 294 -7.63 -4.32 25.51
C SER A 294 -8.95 -3.63 25.86
N PHE A 295 -10.10 -4.20 25.46
CA PHE A 295 -11.40 -3.55 25.62
C PHE A 295 -12.38 -4.31 26.51
N ARG A 296 -12.06 -5.55 26.94
CA ARG A 296 -13.00 -6.46 27.62
C ARG A 296 -14.33 -6.58 26.87
N ARG A 297 -14.30 -6.51 25.54
CA ARG A 297 -15.48 -6.63 24.67
C ARG A 297 -15.19 -7.62 23.54
N PRO A 298 -16.18 -8.44 23.16
CA PRO A 298 -16.08 -9.32 22.00
C PRO A 298 -15.93 -8.57 20.68
#